data_AF-A0A846U8G5-F1
#
_entry.id   AF-A0A846U8G5-F1
#
_cell.length_a   1.000
_cell.length_b   1.000
_cell.length_c   1.000
_cell.angle_alpha   90.00
_cell.angle_beta   90.00
_cell.angle_gamma   90.00
#
_symmetry.space_group_name_H-M   'P 1'
#
loop_
_entity.id
_entity.type
_entity.pdbx_description
1 polymer ?
#
loop_
_entity_poly.entity_id
_entity_poly.type
_entity_poly.pdbx_seq_one_letter_code
_entity_poly.pdbx_strand_id
1 'polypeptide(L)'
;MDLLVEEHQMPGVEAVLAGTLALMTGYSQYLQAASDPAHRAGMGEKIAHNLAMLAAHPQLSGDCRCVLWHLHERWAVMAGCTRDAGEACHALQSPAEVFSLPGTRTLQ
;
A
#
# COMPACT_ATOMS: atom_id res chain seq x y z
N MET A 1 -41.48 -6.46 17.48
CA MET A 1 -40.74 -6.14 16.24
C MET A 1 -39.28 -6.16 16.65
N ASP A 2 -38.78 -7.37 16.90
CA ASP A 2 -37.40 -7.57 17.36
C ASP A 2 -36.50 -7.42 16.14
N LEU A 3 -35.92 -6.23 16.01
CA LEU A 3 -34.72 -5.98 15.22
C LEU A 3 -33.59 -6.77 15.89
N LEU A 4 -33.61 -8.09 15.71
CA LEU A 4 -32.48 -8.96 16.00
C LEU A 4 -31.37 -8.51 15.06
N VAL A 5 -30.56 -7.58 15.54
CA VAL A 5 -29.20 -7.38 15.05
C VAL A 5 -28.53 -8.72 15.29
N GLU A 6 -28.59 -9.61 14.30
CA GLU A 6 -27.66 -10.72 14.19
C GLU A 6 -26.28 -10.08 14.08
N GLU A 7 -25.64 -9.88 15.24
CA GLU A 7 -24.23 -9.57 15.32
C GLU A 7 -23.50 -10.85 14.89
N HIS A 8 -23.46 -11.07 13.57
CA HIS A 8 -22.69 -12.13 12.97
C HIS A 8 -21.23 -11.78 13.24
N GLN A 9 -20.66 -12.33 14.32
CA GLN A 9 -19.25 -12.18 14.63
C GLN A 9 -18.47 -12.83 13.48
N MET A 10 -18.07 -12.00 12.52
CA MET A 10 -17.35 -12.46 11.35
C MET A 10 -16.06 -13.12 11.84
N PRO A 11 -15.80 -14.40 11.50
CA PRO A 11 -14.58 -15.09 11.85
C PRO A 11 -13.37 -14.19 11.57
N GLY A 12 -12.39 -14.20 12.47
CA GLY A 12 -11.25 -13.28 12.39
C GLY A 12 -10.55 -13.29 11.03
N VAL A 13 -10.51 -14.44 10.34
CA VAL A 13 -9.96 -14.57 8.98
C VAL A 13 -10.76 -13.80 7.93
N GLU A 14 -12.09 -13.83 8.00
CA GLU A 14 -12.97 -13.10 7.07
C GLU A 14 -12.90 -11.60 7.32
N ALA A 15 -12.77 -11.18 8.57
CA ALA A 15 -12.54 -9.79 8.93
C ALA A 15 -11.20 -9.27 8.35
N VAL A 16 -10.13 -10.06 8.44
CA VAL A 16 -8.83 -9.71 7.85
C VAL A 16 -8.90 -9.69 6.32
N LEU A 17 -9.60 -10.65 5.70
CA LEU A 17 -9.83 -10.66 4.26
C LEU A 17 -10.59 -9.41 3.80
N ALA A 18 -11.72 -9.10 4.45
CA ALA A 18 -12.52 -7.92 4.16
C ALA A 18 -11.72 -6.62 4.36
N GLY A 19 -10.97 -6.51 5.46
CA GLY A 19 -10.09 -5.38 5.71
C GLY A 19 -8.97 -5.23 4.66
N THR A 20 -8.43 -6.35 4.18
CA THR A 20 -7.41 -6.34 3.11
C THR A 20 -8.00 -5.86 1.79
N LEU A 21 -9.20 -6.32 1.43
CA LEU A 21 -9.92 -5.83 0.24
C LEU A 21 -10.24 -4.34 0.36
N ALA A 22 -10.69 -3.87 1.53
CA ALA A 22 -10.92 -2.44 1.78
C ALA A 22 -9.64 -1.60 1.69
N LEU A 23 -8.49 -2.13 2.13
CA LEU A 23 -7.19 -1.49 1.94
C LEU A 23 -6.78 -1.44 0.47
N MET A 24 -7.01 -2.51 -0.29
CA MET A 24 -6.74 -2.56 -1.73
C MET A 24 -7.56 -1.54 -2.51
N THR A 25 -8.83 -1.37 -2.15
CA THR A 25 -9.68 -0.33 -2.76
C THR A 25 -9.19 1.06 -2.38
N GLY A 26 -8.86 1.30 -1.09
CA GLY A 26 -8.27 2.57 -0.63
C GLY A 26 -6.97 2.92 -1.34
N TYR A 27 -6.07 1.95 -1.52
CA TYR A 27 -4.81 2.13 -2.23
C TYR A 27 -4.99 2.60 -3.68
N SER A 28 -6.07 2.16 -4.34
CA SER A 28 -6.39 2.54 -5.72
C SER A 28 -6.97 3.95 -5.86
N GLN A 29 -7.31 4.63 -4.75
CA GLN A 29 -7.92 5.96 -4.81
C GLN A 29 -6.89 7.04 -5.15
N TYR A 30 -7.16 7.74 -6.26
CA TYR A 30 -6.28 8.76 -6.86
C TYR A 30 -5.89 9.89 -5.89
N LEU A 31 -6.83 10.37 -5.08
CA LEU A 31 -6.62 11.50 -4.17
C LEU A 31 -5.54 11.22 -3.12
N GLN A 32 -5.49 10.00 -2.55
CA GLN A 32 -4.47 9.64 -1.57
C GLN A 32 -3.09 9.42 -2.20
N ALA A 33 -3.05 8.89 -3.42
CA ALA A 33 -1.80 8.61 -4.11
C ALA A 33 -0.98 9.87 -4.44
N ALA A 34 -1.65 10.99 -4.72
CA ALA A 34 -1.00 12.26 -5.03
C ALA A 34 -0.63 13.07 -3.78
N SER A 35 -1.40 12.93 -2.69
CA SER A 35 -1.20 13.71 -1.47
C SER A 35 -0.10 13.14 -0.55
N ASP A 36 0.04 11.81 -0.49
CA ASP A 36 1.00 11.15 0.40
C ASP A 36 1.57 9.86 -0.23
N PRO A 37 2.66 9.98 -1.01
CA PRO A 37 3.32 8.84 -1.63
C PRO A 37 3.88 7.82 -0.62
N ALA A 38 4.33 8.29 0.55
CA ALA A 38 4.89 7.43 1.59
C ALA A 38 3.81 6.58 2.26
N HIS A 39 2.65 7.19 2.54
CA HIS A 39 1.48 6.45 3.05
C HIS A 39 1.03 5.38 2.07
N ARG A 40 0.97 5.71 0.77
CA ARG A 40 0.62 4.75 -0.28
C ARG A 40 1.62 3.60 -0.36
N ALA A 41 2.92 3.86 -0.25
CA ALA A 41 3.94 2.81 -0.21
C ALA A 41 3.71 1.85 0.98
N GLY A 42 3.51 2.39 2.19
CA GLY A 42 3.23 1.58 3.38
C GLY A 42 1.92 0.78 3.28
N MET A 43 0.88 1.32 2.64
CA MET A 43 -0.35 0.57 2.35
C MET A 43 -0.08 -0.62 1.43
N GLY A 44 0.72 -0.43 0.38
CA GLY A 44 1.07 -1.50 -0.56
C GLY A 44 1.79 -2.67 0.13
N GLU A 45 2.76 -2.36 1.01
CA GLU A 45 3.46 -3.36 1.81
C GLU A 45 2.51 -4.12 2.75
N LYS A 46 1.60 -3.39 3.44
CA LYS A 46 0.62 -3.99 4.33
C LYS A 46 -0.33 -4.93 3.58
N ILE A 47 -0.77 -4.55 2.39
CA ILE A 47 -1.61 -5.40 1.54
C ILE A 47 -0.86 -6.70 1.19
N ALA A 48 0.39 -6.60 0.71
CA ALA A 48 1.18 -7.77 0.37
C ALA A 48 1.36 -8.70 1.59
N HIS A 49 1.71 -8.15 2.75
CA HIS A 49 1.87 -8.91 4.00
C HIS A 49 0.58 -9.64 4.39
N ASN A 50 -0.56 -8.94 4.39
CA ASN A 50 -1.84 -9.54 4.75
C ASN A 50 -2.23 -10.69 3.80
N LEU A 51 -1.98 -10.53 2.49
CA LEU A 51 -2.27 -11.57 1.50
C LEU A 51 -1.41 -12.82 1.72
N ALA A 52 -0.13 -12.66 2.06
CA ALA A 52 0.74 -13.78 2.42
C ALA A 52 0.23 -14.52 3.68
N MET A 53 -0.16 -13.77 4.71
CA MET A 53 -0.74 -14.33 5.93
C MET A 53 -2.05 -15.08 5.67
N LEU A 54 -2.95 -14.51 4.87
CA LEU A 54 -4.21 -15.15 4.49
C LEU A 54 -3.97 -16.40 3.62
N ALA A 55 -3.02 -16.35 2.68
CA ALA A 55 -2.66 -17.51 1.85
C ALA A 55 -2.13 -18.70 2.67
N ALA A 56 -1.56 -18.45 3.85
CA ALA A 56 -1.11 -19.50 4.78
C ALA A 56 -2.21 -19.97 5.75
N HIS A 57 -3.40 -19.35 5.75
CA HIS A 57 -4.39 -19.54 6.81
C HIS A 57 -5.19 -20.84 6.63
N PRO A 58 -5.18 -21.78 7.60
CA PRO A 58 -5.75 -23.12 7.43
C PRO A 58 -7.28 -23.14 7.29
N GLN A 59 -7.98 -22.09 7.78
CA GLN A 59 -9.43 -21.98 7.67
C GLN A 59 -9.93 -21.64 6.25
N LEU A 60 -9.05 -21.20 5.34
CA LEU A 60 -9.41 -20.93 3.96
C LEU A 60 -9.26 -22.19 3.09
N SER A 61 -10.11 -22.31 2.06
CA SER A 61 -10.02 -23.41 1.11
C SER A 61 -8.68 -23.41 0.36
N GLY A 62 -8.28 -24.59 -0.16
CA GLY A 62 -7.03 -24.72 -0.93
C GLY A 62 -6.98 -23.76 -2.13
N ASP A 63 -8.09 -23.67 -2.87
CA ASP A 63 -8.20 -22.78 -4.03
C ASP A 63 -8.11 -21.30 -3.64
N CYS A 64 -8.77 -20.91 -2.54
CA CYS A 64 -8.71 -19.54 -2.05
C CYS A 64 -7.27 -19.17 -1.64
N ARG A 65 -6.57 -20.04 -0.92
CA ARG A 65 -5.16 -19.86 -0.56
C ARG A 65 -4.26 -19.72 -1.79
N CYS A 66 -4.50 -20.54 -2.82
CA CYS A 66 -3.77 -20.47 -4.09
C CYS A 66 -3.96 -19.11 -4.78
N VAL A 67 -5.21 -18.63 -4.88
CA VAL A 67 -5.52 -17.31 -5.45
C VAL A 67 -4.86 -16.19 -4.65
N LEU A 68 -4.93 -16.24 -3.32
CA LEU A 68 -4.32 -15.25 -2.43
C LEU A 68 -2.80 -15.24 -2.53
N TRP A 69 -2.17 -16.40 -2.72
CA TRP A 69 -0.72 -16.50 -2.95
C TRP A 69 -0.29 -15.78 -4.23
N HIS A 70 -0.94 -16.07 -5.36
CA HIS A 70 -0.63 -15.38 -6.61
C HIS A 70 -0.93 -13.87 -6.54
N LEU A 71 -1.99 -13.49 -5.81
CA LEU A 71 -2.31 -12.09 -5.60
C LEU A 71 -1.23 -11.39 -4.75
N HIS A 72 -0.73 -12.06 -3.71
CA HIS A 72 0.41 -11.60 -2.90
C HIS A 72 1.65 -11.36 -3.76
N GLU A 73 2.05 -12.31 -4.62
CA GLU A 73 3.25 -12.15 -5.45
C GLU A 73 3.16 -10.92 -6.36
N ARG A 74 1.99 -10.70 -6.99
CA ARG A 74 1.74 -9.52 -7.82
C ARG A 74 1.79 -8.22 -7.01
N TRP A 75 1.22 -8.24 -5.80
CA TRP A 75 1.24 -7.09 -4.91
C TRP A 75 2.63 -6.78 -4.38
N ALA A 76 3.47 -7.77 -4.09
CA ALA A 76 4.84 -7.57 -3.63
C ALA A 76 5.67 -6.81 -4.68
N VAL A 77 5.54 -7.19 -5.96
CA VAL A 77 6.19 -6.47 -7.07
C VAL A 77 5.65 -5.02 -7.15
N MET A 78 4.33 -4.85 -7.15
CA MET A 78 3.72 -3.52 -7.28
C MET A 78 4.05 -2.59 -6.10
N ALA A 79 4.08 -3.12 -4.88
CA ALA A 79 4.45 -2.39 -3.68
C ALA A 79 5.92 -1.94 -3.76
N GLY A 80 6.82 -2.82 -4.23
CA GLY A 80 8.22 -2.47 -4.51
C GLY A 80 8.33 -1.30 -5.48
N CYS A 81 7.68 -1.39 -6.65
CA CYS A 81 7.68 -0.30 -7.63
C CYS A 81 7.12 1.02 -7.06
N THR A 82 6.11 0.93 -6.19
CA THR A 82 5.47 2.11 -5.60
C THR A 82 6.36 2.78 -4.55
N ARG A 83 7.06 1.98 -3.74
CA ARG A 83 8.08 2.47 -2.80
C ARG A 83 9.22 3.15 -3.54
N ASP A 84 9.77 2.49 -4.56
CA ASP A 84 10.87 3.03 -5.36
C ASP A 84 10.47 4.35 -6.06
N ALA A 85 9.23 4.45 -6.55
CA ALA A 85 8.68 5.68 -7.11
C ALA A 85 8.52 6.80 -6.07
N GLY A 86 8.10 6.48 -4.84
CA GLY A 86 8.01 7.44 -3.74
C GLY A 86 9.37 8.01 -3.34
N GLU A 87 10.40 7.15 -3.27
CA GLU A 87 11.78 7.56 -2.99
C GLU A 87 12.33 8.50 -4.07
N ALA A 88 12.06 8.22 -5.36
CA ALA A 88 12.43 9.10 -6.46
C ALA A 88 11.75 10.48 -6.39
N CYS A 89 10.46 10.55 -6.05
CA CYS A 89 9.75 11.82 -5.87
C CYS A 89 10.30 12.63 -4.69
N HIS A 90 10.65 11.98 -3.57
CA HIS A 90 11.26 12.66 -2.43
C HIS A 90 12.68 13.18 -2.76
N ALA A 91 13.47 12.42 -3.52
CA ALA A 91 14.81 12.84 -3.95
C ALA A 91 14.78 14.13 -4.79
N LEU A 92 13.79 14.28 -5.68
CA LEU A 92 13.57 15.50 -6.48
C LEU A 92 13.13 16.72 -5.63
N GLN A 93 12.57 16.48 -4.44
CA GLN A 93 12.10 17.53 -3.52
C GLN A 93 13.19 18.00 -2.53
N SER A 94 14.34 17.32 -2.45
CA SER A 94 15.45 17.74 -1.59
C SER A 94 16.19 18.94 -2.23
N PRO A 95 16.19 20.13 -1.61
CA PRO A 95 16.78 21.36 -2.17
C PRO A 95 18.31 21.41 -1.96
N ALA A 96 19.02 20.30 -2.14
CA ALA A 96 20.48 20.27 -2.01
C ALA A 96 21.20 20.83 -3.25
N GLU A 97 20.50 21.08 -4.35
CA GLU A 97 21.01 21.84 -5.50
C GLU A 97 20.20 23.14 -5.70
N VAL A 98 20.20 24.00 -4.69
CA VAL A 98 20.12 25.44 -4.98
C VAL A 98 21.40 25.81 -5.70
N PHE A 99 21.32 25.74 -7.02
CA PHE A 99 22.22 26.28 -8.02
C PHE A 99 23.07 27.43 -7.46
N SER A 100 24.28 27.11 -7.01
CA SER A 100 25.27 28.13 -6.67
C SER A 100 25.67 28.83 -7.98
N LEU A 101 25.07 29.99 -8.21
CA LEU A 101 25.47 30.88 -9.30
C LEU A 101 26.97 31.18 -9.13
N PRO A 102 27.83 30.90 -10.13
CA PRO A 102 29.22 31.30 -10.06
C PRO A 102 29.30 32.83 -10.00
N GLY A 103 30.01 33.32 -8.98
CA GLY A 103 30.03 34.71 -8.56
C GLY A 103 30.21 35.71 -9.68
N THR A 104 29.36 36.74 -9.67
CA THR A 104 29.57 37.98 -10.41
C THR A 104 30.84 38.66 -9.88
N ARG A 105 31.97 38.47 -10.57
CA ARG A 105 33.13 39.36 -10.41
C ARG A 105 32.74 40.73 -10.96
N THR A 106 32.40 41.65 -10.07
CA THR A 106 32.45 43.09 -10.35
C THR A 106 33.91 43.49 -10.50
N LEU A 107 34.32 43.80 -11.73
CA LEU A 107 35.56 44.52 -12.00
C LEU A 107 35.32 45.99 -11.64
N GLN A 108 36.04 46.48 -10.63
CA GLN A 108 36.33 47.90 -10.43
C GLN A 108 37.78 48.17 -10.81
#